data_AF-A0A8I1V952-F1
#
_entry.id   AF-A0A8I1V952-F1
#
_cell.length_a   1.000
_cell.length_b   1.000
_cell.length_c   1.000
_cell.angle_alpha   90.00
_cell.angle_beta   90.00
_cell.angle_gamma   90.00
#
_symmetry.space_group_name_H-M   'P 1'
#
loop_
_entity.id
_entity.type
_entity.pdbx_description
1 polymer ?
#
loop_
_entity_poly.entity_id
_entity_poly.type
_entity_poly.pdbx_seq_one_letter_code
_entity_poly.pdbx_strand_id
1 'polypeptide(L)'
;MTINAHTHGAGTSEAGLHRSERRPAADAGTGLGGNSVAHIVQEHCPDMLAAAGVVIEHLDAQAGTWQFSADAGQTWRAIRTDLINRPGNLGLALDRDARLRVLPFGGHRVTGARVAFHTVQRSHGQGNGSYRAYASEDRDGGSRTVTLVLSLAAINGAPPAVHVPRPRNKRAMVQRAAAAAATAAAGSALSGAMAMA
;
A
#
# COMPACT_ATOMS: atom_id res chain seq x y z
N MET A 1 44.62 29.07 -47.52
CA MET A 1 44.81 27.71 -46.98
C MET A 1 43.51 27.35 -46.25
N THR A 2 42.77 26.28 -46.45
CA THR A 2 42.79 25.09 -47.30
C THR A 2 41.41 24.46 -47.00
N ILE A 3 40.54 24.29 -48.02
CA ILE A 3 39.51 23.24 -48.20
C ILE A 3 38.67 22.72 -46.99
N ASN A 4 37.34 22.68 -47.13
CA ASN A 4 36.70 21.40 -47.49
C ASN A 4 35.24 21.52 -47.98
N ALA A 5 34.95 20.60 -48.88
CA ALA A 5 33.81 20.47 -49.76
C ALA A 5 32.75 19.49 -49.24
N HIS A 6 31.51 19.80 -49.60
CA HIS A 6 30.39 18.96 -50.07
C HIS A 6 30.13 17.56 -49.44
N THR A 7 28.87 17.30 -49.08
CA THR A 7 27.96 16.26 -49.64
C THR A 7 26.67 16.20 -48.79
N HIS A 8 25.50 16.54 -49.35
CA HIS A 8 24.50 15.66 -49.99
C HIS A 8 23.82 14.65 -49.04
N GLY A 9 22.48 14.64 -49.01
CA GLY A 9 21.72 13.44 -48.66
C GLY A 9 20.37 13.68 -48.02
N ALA A 10 19.31 13.46 -48.78
CA ALA A 10 17.91 13.48 -48.41
C ALA A 10 17.50 12.44 -47.34
N GLY A 11 16.31 12.60 -46.77
CA GLY A 11 15.54 11.45 -46.28
C GLY A 11 14.70 11.73 -45.03
N THR A 12 13.43 12.04 -45.23
CA THR A 12 12.36 11.88 -44.24
C THR A 12 12.20 10.41 -43.84
N SER A 13 12.05 10.10 -42.55
CA SER A 13 11.28 8.95 -42.06
C SER A 13 10.98 9.11 -40.57
N GLU A 14 9.72 9.41 -40.27
CA GLU A 14 9.11 9.11 -38.97
C GLU A 14 9.21 7.61 -38.72
N ALA A 15 9.80 7.22 -37.60
CA ALA A 15 9.57 5.90 -37.02
C ALA A 15 9.57 6.07 -35.49
N GLY A 16 8.36 5.98 -34.94
CA GLY A 16 8.09 6.16 -33.54
C GLY A 16 8.93 5.26 -32.64
N LEU A 17 9.43 5.86 -31.57
CA LEU A 17 9.58 5.18 -30.31
C LEU A 17 9.04 6.13 -29.27
N HIS A 18 7.72 6.04 -29.05
CA HIS A 18 7.16 6.31 -27.73
C HIS A 18 7.95 5.43 -26.77
N ARG A 19 9.03 6.00 -26.23
CA ARG A 19 9.66 5.55 -25.01
C ARG A 19 8.57 5.72 -23.97
N SER A 20 7.74 4.68 -23.85
CA SER A 20 6.90 4.47 -22.69
C SER A 20 7.83 4.58 -21.51
N GLU A 21 7.86 5.76 -20.91
CA GLU A 21 8.36 5.98 -19.57
C GLU A 21 7.58 4.99 -18.74
N ARG A 22 8.22 3.83 -18.50
CA ARG A 22 7.70 2.79 -17.65
C ARG A 22 7.77 3.38 -16.27
N ARG A 23 6.74 4.17 -15.94
CA ARG A 23 6.42 4.62 -14.59
C ARG A 23 6.62 3.37 -13.72
N PRO A 24 7.53 3.38 -12.74
CA PRO A 24 7.71 2.21 -11.89
C PRO A 24 6.31 1.86 -11.38
N ALA A 25 5.91 0.61 -11.61
CA ALA A 25 4.60 0.14 -11.22
C ALA A 25 4.46 0.53 -9.75
N ALA A 26 3.50 1.40 -9.46
CA ALA A 26 3.07 1.62 -8.10
C ALA A 26 2.75 0.22 -7.59
N ASP A 27 3.55 -0.24 -6.63
CA ASP A 27 3.37 -1.53 -6.00
C ASP A 27 1.96 -1.54 -5.42
N ALA A 28 1.04 -2.17 -6.17
CA ALA A 28 -0.32 -2.30 -5.76
C ALA A 28 -0.29 -3.23 -4.55
N GLY A 29 -0.38 -2.63 -3.37
CA GLY A 29 -0.40 -3.33 -2.09
C GLY A 29 -1.41 -4.46 -2.12
N THR A 30 -0.91 -5.67 -2.31
CA THR A 30 -1.68 -6.89 -2.21
C THR A 30 -1.73 -7.24 -0.72
N GLY A 31 -2.86 -6.97 -0.07
CA GLY A 31 -3.32 -7.42 1.25
C GLY A 31 -2.31 -7.87 2.32
N LEU A 32 -2.39 -7.26 3.52
CA LEU A 32 -1.69 -7.64 4.77
C LEU A 32 -0.16 -7.76 4.70
N GLY A 33 0.45 -7.34 3.59
CA GLY A 33 1.90 -7.29 3.40
C GLY A 33 2.57 -6.05 3.99
N GLY A 34 1.87 -5.18 4.73
CA GLY A 34 2.45 -3.96 5.30
C GLY A 34 2.70 -2.85 4.28
N ASN A 35 2.40 -1.62 4.68
CA ASN A 35 2.74 -0.45 3.88
C ASN A 35 4.23 -0.15 4.01
N SER A 36 4.82 0.41 2.95
CA SER A 36 6.21 0.87 2.99
C SER A 36 6.34 2.09 3.90
N VAL A 37 7.53 2.29 4.46
CA VAL A 37 7.87 3.49 5.23
C VAL A 37 7.62 4.75 4.39
N ALA A 38 7.99 4.73 3.11
CA ALA A 38 7.72 5.83 2.19
C ALA A 38 6.22 6.18 2.12
N HIS A 39 5.37 5.17 1.99
CA HIS A 39 3.93 5.37 1.91
C HIS A 39 3.35 5.93 3.23
N ILE A 40 3.77 5.38 4.37
CA ILE A 40 3.33 5.86 5.69
C ILE A 40 3.72 7.33 5.89
N VAL A 41 4.96 7.70 5.54
CA VAL A 41 5.44 9.09 5.67
C VAL A 41 4.70 10.01 4.70
N GLN A 42 4.51 9.60 3.44
CA GLN A 42 3.85 10.43 2.43
C GLN A 42 2.39 10.73 2.78
N GLU A 43 1.64 9.73 3.28
CA GLU A 43 0.22 9.88 3.61
C GLU A 43 -0.02 10.63 4.92
N HIS A 44 0.88 10.48 5.90
CA HIS A 44 0.65 11.01 7.26
C HIS A 44 1.54 12.19 7.64
N CYS A 45 2.56 12.51 6.83
CA CYS A 45 3.48 13.61 7.03
C CYS A 45 3.73 14.38 5.71
N PRO A 46 2.70 14.99 5.10
CA PRO A 46 2.82 15.60 3.76
C PRO A 46 3.80 16.78 3.69
N ASP A 47 4.00 17.48 4.80
CA ASP A 47 4.94 18.63 4.89
C ASP A 47 6.40 18.20 5.07
N MET A 48 6.66 16.89 5.19
CA MET A 48 8.00 16.36 5.41
C MET A 48 8.70 16.14 4.07
N LEU A 49 9.97 16.57 3.99
CA LEU A 49 10.81 16.34 2.82
C LEU A 49 10.90 14.85 2.48
N ALA A 50 11.10 14.56 1.19
CA ALA A 50 11.27 13.19 0.70
C ALA A 50 12.43 12.49 1.44
N ALA A 51 12.09 11.59 2.36
CA ALA A 51 13.07 10.88 3.18
C ALA A 51 13.65 9.66 2.44
N ALA A 52 14.92 9.38 2.70
CA ALA A 52 15.57 8.14 2.26
C ALA A 52 15.20 6.95 3.17
N GLY A 53 14.68 7.22 4.36
CA GLY A 53 14.23 6.23 5.33
C GLY A 53 13.85 6.88 6.66
N VAL A 54 13.71 6.05 7.68
CA VAL A 54 13.41 6.46 9.05
C VAL A 54 14.29 5.75 10.08
N VAL A 55 14.28 6.28 11.29
CA VAL A 55 14.62 5.54 12.50
C VAL A 55 13.35 5.46 13.34
N ILE A 56 12.85 4.25 13.57
CA ILE A 56 11.75 4.02 14.49
C ILE A 56 12.28 4.08 15.93
N GLU A 57 11.71 4.97 16.71
CA GLU A 57 12.07 5.22 18.11
C GLU A 57 11.10 4.57 19.07
N HIS A 58 9.83 4.41 18.67
CA HIS A 58 8.83 3.79 19.52
C HIS A 58 7.74 3.11 18.70
N LEU A 59 7.29 1.95 19.16
CA LEU A 59 6.12 1.25 18.65
C LEU A 59 5.22 0.84 19.81
N ASP A 60 3.92 0.94 19.63
CA ASP A 60 2.95 0.50 20.62
C ASP A 60 3.01 -1.03 20.81
N ALA A 61 3.70 -1.48 21.86
CA ALA A 61 3.86 -2.89 22.16
C ALA A 61 2.53 -3.60 22.53
N GLN A 62 1.47 -2.86 22.87
CA GLN A 62 0.15 -3.42 23.18
C GLN A 62 -0.67 -3.67 21.91
N ALA A 63 -0.31 -3.05 20.78
CA ALA A 63 -1.01 -3.22 19.51
C ALA A 63 -0.83 -4.61 18.91
N GLY A 64 0.27 -5.31 19.23
CA GLY A 64 0.56 -6.65 18.72
C GLY A 64 2.04 -6.91 18.47
N THR A 65 2.32 -7.99 17.73
CA THR A 65 3.67 -8.33 17.30
C THR A 65 4.05 -7.49 16.09
N TRP A 66 4.96 -6.54 16.29
CA TRP A 66 5.50 -5.70 15.22
C TRP A 66 6.55 -6.43 14.39
N GLN A 67 6.49 -6.22 13.08
CA GLN A 67 7.41 -6.83 12.13
C GLN A 67 7.75 -5.85 11.02
N PHE A 68 8.94 -6.02 10.45
CA PHE A 68 9.34 -5.33 9.24
C PHE A 68 9.86 -6.31 8.18
N SER A 69 9.86 -5.84 6.94
CA SER A 69 10.49 -6.51 5.80
C SER A 69 11.42 -5.53 5.09
N ALA A 70 12.59 -6.02 4.68
CA ALA A 70 13.55 -5.28 3.86
C ALA A 70 13.59 -5.77 2.40
N ASP A 71 12.78 -6.77 2.06
CA ASP A 71 12.74 -7.48 0.78
C ASP A 71 11.32 -7.46 0.18
N ALA A 72 10.68 -6.29 0.24
CA ALA A 72 9.35 -6.05 -0.32
C ALA A 72 8.24 -6.98 0.19
N GLY A 73 8.38 -7.53 1.40
CA GLY A 73 7.38 -8.38 2.05
C GLY A 73 7.61 -9.89 1.90
N GLN A 74 8.71 -10.31 1.26
CA GLN A 74 9.05 -11.73 1.08
C GLN A 74 9.41 -12.40 2.41
N THR A 75 10.19 -11.72 3.26
CA THR A 75 10.51 -12.16 4.62
C THR A 75 10.18 -11.10 5.65
N TRP A 76 9.85 -11.56 6.87
CA TRP A 76 9.42 -10.71 7.97
C TRP A 76 10.24 -10.99 9.21
N ARG A 77 10.78 -9.92 9.80
CA ARG A 77 11.57 -9.96 11.02
C ARG A 77 10.83 -9.25 12.14
N ALA A 78 10.78 -9.87 13.32
CA ALA A 78 10.20 -9.26 14.50
C ALA A 78 10.98 -8.02 14.95
N ILE A 79 10.26 -6.97 15.33
CA ILE A 79 10.83 -5.78 15.95
C ILE A 79 10.84 -5.98 17.47
N ARG A 80 12.01 -5.77 18.08
CA ARG A 80 12.21 -5.78 19.53
C ARG A 80 11.75 -4.44 20.09
N THR A 81 10.46 -4.34 20.36
CA THR A 81 9.84 -3.13 20.93
C THR A 81 10.38 -2.83 22.33
N ASP A 82 10.80 -3.85 23.08
CA ASP A 82 11.52 -3.74 24.34
C ASP A 82 12.84 -2.96 24.22
N LEU A 83 13.54 -3.09 23.09
CA LEU A 83 14.80 -2.38 22.87
C LEU A 83 14.62 -0.93 22.47
N ILE A 84 13.62 -0.62 21.64
CA ILE A 84 13.40 0.75 21.14
C ILE A 84 12.56 1.59 22.12
N ASN A 85 11.64 0.98 22.87
CA ASN A 85 10.77 1.73 23.79
C ASN A 85 11.43 2.01 25.15
N ARG A 86 12.57 1.38 25.46
CA ARG A 86 13.28 1.63 26.72
C ARG A 86 13.88 3.03 26.73
N PRO A 87 14.08 3.66 27.91
CA PRO A 87 14.82 4.90 28.01
C PRO A 87 16.21 4.80 27.35
N GLY A 88 16.55 5.82 26.58
CA GLY A 88 17.77 5.89 25.79
C GLY A 88 17.46 6.17 24.32
N ASN A 89 18.52 6.41 23.54
CA ASN A 89 18.38 6.80 22.15
C ASN A 89 18.71 5.64 21.21
N LEU A 90 18.05 4.49 21.38
CA LEU A 90 18.24 3.32 20.50
C LEU A 90 17.01 3.15 19.61
N GLY A 91 17.19 3.15 18.29
CA GLY A 91 16.10 3.03 17.33
C GLY A 91 16.36 1.97 16.26
N LEU A 92 15.30 1.54 15.58
CA LEU A 92 15.37 0.63 14.43
C LEU A 92 15.51 1.41 13.13
N ALA A 93 16.58 1.14 12.40
CA ALA A 93 16.86 1.68 11.08
C ALA A 93 15.99 1.05 10.00
N LEU A 94 15.24 1.84 9.23
CA LEU A 94 14.51 1.33 8.07
C LEU A 94 14.68 2.25 6.86
N ASP A 95 15.03 1.69 5.71
CA ASP A 95 14.99 2.42 4.44
C ASP A 95 13.55 2.67 3.99
N ARG A 96 13.36 3.63 3.08
CA ARG A 96 12.04 4.04 2.60
C ARG A 96 11.19 2.90 2.01
N ASP A 97 11.82 1.90 1.42
CA ASP A 97 11.13 0.75 0.79
C ASP A 97 10.87 -0.39 1.78
N ALA A 98 11.41 -0.32 3.00
CA ALA A 98 11.10 -1.28 4.04
C ALA A 98 9.60 -1.21 4.37
N ARG A 99 8.99 -2.36 4.64
CA ARG A 99 7.58 -2.47 5.01
C ARG A 99 7.43 -2.65 6.50
N LEU A 100 6.39 -2.05 7.06
CA LEU A 100 6.03 -2.19 8.46
C LEU A 100 4.68 -2.90 8.57
N ARG A 101 4.56 -3.83 9.52
CA ARG A 101 3.26 -4.41 9.89
C ARG A 101 3.17 -4.70 11.38
N VAL A 102 1.95 -4.84 11.87
CA VAL A 102 1.64 -5.31 13.22
C VAL A 102 0.62 -6.44 13.13
N LEU A 103 0.89 -7.54 13.85
CA LEU A 103 -0.03 -8.67 14.01
C LEU A 103 -0.76 -8.51 15.35
N PRO A 104 -2.04 -8.10 15.36
CA PRO A 104 -2.73 -7.81 16.61
C PRO A 104 -2.84 -9.04 17.52
N PHE A 105 -2.73 -8.81 18.83
CA PHE A 105 -3.02 -9.87 19.79
C PHE A 105 -4.50 -10.24 19.75
N GLY A 106 -4.80 -11.55 19.79
CA GLY A 106 -6.18 -12.05 19.76
C GLY A 106 -7.03 -11.47 20.89
N GLY A 107 -8.29 -11.13 20.61
CA GLY A 107 -9.25 -10.63 21.61
C GLY A 107 -9.29 -9.11 21.79
N HIS A 108 -8.34 -8.36 21.23
CA HIS A 108 -8.32 -6.90 21.34
C HIS A 108 -8.79 -6.22 20.05
N ARG A 109 -9.76 -5.29 20.18
CA ARG A 109 -10.11 -4.37 19.09
C ARG A 109 -9.12 -3.21 19.08
N VAL A 110 -7.96 -3.44 18.47
CA VAL A 110 -6.98 -2.37 18.21
C VAL A 110 -7.48 -1.55 17.02
N THR A 111 -7.91 -0.32 17.24
CA THR A 111 -8.38 0.61 16.19
C THR A 111 -7.23 1.43 15.59
N GLY A 112 -6.18 1.64 16.38
CA GLY A 112 -4.94 2.25 15.93
C GLY A 112 -3.80 1.97 16.90
N ALA A 113 -2.59 2.31 16.48
CA ALA A 113 -1.36 2.05 17.21
C ALA A 113 -0.40 3.24 17.11
N ARG A 114 0.30 3.53 18.21
CA ARG A 114 1.31 4.61 18.25
C ARG A 114 2.59 4.18 17.53
N VAL A 115 3.10 5.06 16.67
CA VAL A 115 4.40 4.92 16.00
C VAL A 115 5.15 6.24 16.17
N ALA A 116 6.38 6.20 16.66
CA ALA A 116 7.26 7.36 16.70
C ALA A 116 8.55 7.10 15.92
N PHE A 117 8.93 8.06 15.09
CA PHE A 117 10.14 7.96 14.27
C PHE A 117 10.64 9.35 13.88
N HIS A 118 11.88 9.44 13.42
CA HIS A 118 12.35 10.58 12.64
C HIS A 118 12.78 10.12 11.25
N THR A 119 12.69 11.03 10.28
CA THR A 119 13.18 10.79 8.93
C THR A 119 14.67 11.04 8.81
N VAL A 120 15.27 10.38 7.82
CA VAL A 120 16.67 10.56 7.45
C VAL A 120 16.79 10.90 5.97
N GLN A 121 17.82 11.68 5.64
CA GLN A 121 18.09 12.12 4.27
C GLN A 121 19.01 11.18 3.48
N ARG A 122 19.66 10.24 4.18
CA ARG A 122 20.52 9.22 3.55
C ARG A 122 19.98 7.83 3.86
N SER A 123 20.05 6.96 2.86
CA SER A 123 19.71 5.54 3.03
C SER A 123 20.67 4.88 4.01
N HIS A 124 20.16 3.87 4.72
CA HIS A 124 20.92 3.05 5.64
C HIS A 124 21.75 1.99 4.94
N GLY A 125 21.39 1.61 3.70
CA GLY A 125 22.08 0.58 2.93
C GLY A 125 22.22 -0.72 3.72
N GLN A 126 23.46 -1.15 3.97
CA GLN A 126 23.74 -2.34 4.78
C GLN A 126 23.25 -2.24 6.24
N GLY A 127 22.96 -1.03 6.73
CA GLY A 127 22.37 -0.80 8.05
C GLY A 127 20.84 -0.95 8.09
N ASN A 128 20.16 -1.24 6.98
CA ASN A 128 18.72 -1.42 6.95
C ASN A 128 18.28 -2.60 7.85
N GLY A 129 17.39 -2.34 8.80
CA GLY A 129 16.93 -3.31 9.79
C GLY A 129 17.89 -3.54 10.97
N SER A 130 18.85 -2.63 11.20
CA SER A 130 19.74 -2.63 12.37
C SER A 130 19.21 -1.75 13.51
N TYR A 131 19.54 -2.10 14.75
CA TYR A 131 19.30 -1.23 15.90
C TYR A 131 20.53 -0.34 16.10
N ARG A 132 20.33 0.97 16.24
CA ARG A 132 21.44 1.92 16.37
C ARG A 132 21.11 3.07 17.30
N ALA A 133 22.17 3.62 17.88
CA ALA A 133 22.06 4.86 18.64
C ALA A 133 21.67 6.02 17.70
N TYR A 134 20.93 6.99 18.23
CA TYR A 134 20.63 8.26 17.57
C TYR A 134 20.86 9.43 18.56
N ALA A 135 21.04 10.64 18.05
CA ALA A 135 21.12 11.84 18.90
C ALA A 135 19.70 12.35 19.21
N SER A 136 19.35 12.60 20.47
CA SER A 136 18.03 13.16 20.83
C SER A 136 17.97 14.68 20.70
N GLU A 137 19.07 15.38 21.04
CA GLU A 137 19.09 16.84 21.26
C GLU A 137 19.76 17.64 20.11
N ASP A 138 20.69 17.04 19.34
CA ASP A 138 21.49 17.75 18.31
C ASP A 138 21.00 17.54 16.88
N ARG A 139 19.68 17.46 16.68
CA ARG A 139 19.13 17.29 15.33
C ARG A 139 18.90 18.65 14.70
N ASP A 140 19.82 19.06 13.82
CA ASP A 140 19.57 20.13 12.85
C ASP A 140 18.18 19.93 12.21
N GLY A 141 17.44 21.02 12.04
CA GLY A 141 15.97 21.12 11.91
C GLY A 141 15.21 20.25 10.88
N GLY A 142 15.85 19.26 10.24
CA GLY A 142 15.24 18.27 9.36
C GLY A 142 14.93 16.89 9.96
N SER A 143 15.17 16.65 11.25
CA SER A 143 15.08 15.28 11.82
C SER A 143 14.33 15.20 13.17
N ARG A 144 13.29 16.03 13.36
CA ARG A 144 12.44 15.98 14.56
C ARG A 144 11.68 14.65 14.64
N THR A 145 11.56 14.09 15.85
CA THR A 145 10.67 12.94 16.10
C THR A 145 9.22 13.33 15.81
N VAL A 146 8.59 12.56 14.93
CA VAL A 146 7.16 12.58 14.65
C VAL A 146 6.52 11.43 15.41
N THR A 147 5.41 11.71 16.10
CA THR A 147 4.59 10.69 16.74
C THR A 147 3.23 10.67 16.07
N LEU A 148 2.83 9.50 15.57
CA LEU A 148 1.55 9.26 14.91
C LEU A 148 0.75 8.22 15.69
N VAL A 149 -0.57 8.30 15.58
CA VAL A 149 -1.50 7.20 15.92
C VAL A 149 -2.13 6.74 14.61
N LEU A 150 -1.72 5.56 14.14
CA LEU A 150 -2.08 5.05 12.82
C LEU A 150 -3.13 3.95 12.95
N SER A 151 -4.09 3.90 12.03
CA SER A 151 -5.01 2.76 11.94
C SER A 151 -4.26 1.48 11.51
N LEU A 152 -4.82 0.32 11.80
CA LEU A 152 -4.23 -0.95 11.33
C LEU A 152 -4.13 -1.03 9.80
N ALA A 153 -5.06 -0.43 9.06
CA ALA A 153 -5.01 -0.39 7.60
C ALA A 153 -3.88 0.52 7.09
N ALA A 154 -3.62 1.64 7.78
CA ALA A 154 -2.50 2.52 7.46
C ALA A 154 -1.14 1.85 7.71
N ILE A 155 -1.06 0.92 8.65
CA ILE A 155 0.15 0.14 8.93
C ILE A 155 0.24 -1.08 8.01
N ASN A 156 -0.75 -1.96 8.05
CA ASN A 156 -0.73 -3.28 7.41
C ASN A 156 -1.10 -3.28 5.92
N GLY A 157 -1.59 -2.15 5.40
CA GLY A 157 -2.25 -2.07 4.11
C GLY A 157 -3.72 -2.49 4.19
N ALA A 158 -4.54 -1.92 3.30
CA ALA A 158 -5.93 -2.35 3.14
C ALA A 158 -5.97 -3.71 2.42
N PRO A 159 -6.85 -4.65 2.82
CA PRO A 159 -7.12 -5.83 2.02
C PRO A 159 -7.57 -5.42 0.62
N PRO A 160 -7.18 -6.15 -0.44
CA PRO A 160 -7.70 -5.89 -1.77
C PRO A 160 -9.23 -6.01 -1.73
N ALA A 161 -9.92 -5.12 -2.45
CA ALA A 161 -11.36 -5.17 -2.55
C ALA A 161 -11.77 -6.50 -3.21
N VAL A 162 -12.27 -7.43 -2.41
CA VAL A 162 -12.83 -8.67 -2.93
C VAL A 162 -14.23 -8.34 -3.41
N HIS A 163 -14.43 -8.35 -4.73
CA HIS A 163 -15.78 -8.38 -5.28
C HIS A 163 -16.39 -9.74 -4.93
N VAL A 164 -17.17 -9.80 -3.87
CA VAL A 164 -18.00 -10.96 -3.58
C VAL A 164 -19.26 -10.82 -4.43
N PRO A 165 -19.46 -11.65 -5.47
CA PRO A 165 -20.70 -11.61 -6.22
C PRO A 165 -21.83 -11.88 -5.23
N ARG A 166 -22.88 -11.05 -5.25
CA ARG A 166 -24.05 -11.27 -4.41
C ARG A 166 -24.50 -12.72 -4.57
N PRO A 167 -24.72 -13.47 -3.48
CA PRO A 167 -25.21 -14.84 -3.58
C PRO A 167 -26.48 -14.84 -4.43
N ARG A 168 -26.43 -15.41 -5.65
CA ARG A 168 -27.63 -15.57 -6.48
C ARG A 168 -28.48 -16.61 -5.80
N ASN A 169 -29.58 -16.18 -5.19
CA ASN A 169 -30.57 -17.09 -4.64
C ASN A 169 -31.24 -17.86 -5.80
N LYS A 170 -30.69 -19.04 -6.14
CA LYS A 170 -31.17 -19.88 -7.25
C LYS A 170 -32.67 -20.18 -7.14
N ARG A 171 -33.19 -20.37 -5.91
CA ARG A 171 -34.62 -20.62 -5.67
C ARG A 171 -35.49 -19.44 -6.09
N ALA A 172 -35.12 -18.22 -5.68
CA ALA A 172 -35.85 -17.00 -6.05
C ALA A 172 -35.86 -16.76 -7.57
N MET A 173 -34.78 -17.15 -8.26
CA MET A 173 -34.67 -17.03 -9.71
C MET A 173 -35.59 -18.02 -10.44
N VAL A 174 -35.63 -19.28 -9.99
CA VAL A 174 -36.53 -20.30 -10.54
C VAL A 174 -37.98 -19.92 -10.30
N GLN A 175 -38.32 -19.40 -9.12
CA GLN A 175 -39.68 -18.92 -8.83
C GLN A 175 -40.08 -17.73 -9.71
N ARG A 176 -39.18 -16.77 -9.95
CA ARG A 176 -39.43 -15.67 -10.90
C ARG A 176 -39.60 -16.16 -12.33
N ALA A 177 -38.80 -17.12 -12.77
CA ALA A 177 -38.91 -17.70 -14.11
C ALA A 177 -40.24 -18.45 -14.27
N ALA A 178 -40.64 -19.24 -13.28
CA ALA A 178 -41.93 -19.95 -13.27
C ALA A 178 -43.11 -18.97 -13.26
N ALA A 179 -43.05 -17.91 -12.44
CA ALA A 179 -44.08 -16.88 -12.41
C ALA A 179 -44.21 -16.15 -13.76
N ALA A 180 -43.09 -15.80 -14.39
CA ALA A 180 -43.07 -15.14 -15.70
C ALA A 180 -43.64 -16.04 -16.82
N ALA A 181 -43.34 -17.35 -16.78
CA ALA A 181 -43.91 -18.31 -17.71
C ALA A 181 -45.44 -18.44 -17.53
N ALA A 182 -45.92 -18.41 -16.30
CA ALA A 182 -47.36 -18.48 -16.00
C ALA A 182 -48.10 -17.22 -16.49
N THR A 183 -47.55 -16.01 -16.29
CA THR A 183 -48.15 -14.78 -16.83
C THR A 183 -48.15 -14.74 -18.35
N ALA A 184 -47.09 -15.22 -19.00
CA ALA A 184 -47.04 -15.30 -20.47
C ALA A 184 -48.10 -16.27 -21.03
N ALA A 185 -48.28 -17.43 -20.38
CA ALA A 185 -49.30 -18.40 -20.78
C ALA A 185 -50.73 -17.83 -20.61
N ALA A 186 -50.99 -17.13 -19.51
CA ALA A 186 -52.29 -16.49 -19.26
C ALA A 186 -52.60 -15.38 -20.28
N GLY A 187 -51.60 -14.57 -20.67
CA GLY A 187 -51.76 -13.55 -21.71
C GLY A 187 -52.07 -14.13 -23.10
N SER A 188 -51.43 -15.25 -23.46
CA SER A 188 -51.70 -15.95 -24.72
C SER A 188 -53.11 -16.56 -24.75
N ALA A 189 -53.57 -17.14 -23.65
CA ALA A 189 -54.92 -17.71 -23.55
C ALA A 189 -56.02 -16.65 -23.70
N LEU A 190 -55.81 -15.45 -23.15
CA LEU A 190 -56.76 -14.34 -23.26
C LEU A 190 -56.83 -13.79 -24.70
N SER A 191 -55.70 -13.74 -25.40
CA SER A 191 -55.62 -13.33 -26.81
C SER A 191 -56.30 -14.34 -27.75
N GLY A 192 -56.11 -15.64 -27.51
CA GLY A 192 -56.77 -16.70 -28.27
C GLY A 192 -58.29 -16.75 -28.10
N ALA A 193 -58.79 -16.40 -26.91
CA ALA A 193 -60.23 -16.33 -26.63
C ALA A 193 -60.91 -15.14 -27.32
N MET A 194 -60.22 -14.00 -27.49
CA MET A 194 -60.76 -12.85 -28.22
C MET A 194 -60.74 -12.99 -29.75
N ALA A 195 -59.93 -13.88 -30.30
CA ALA A 195 -59.88 -14.13 -31.75
C ALA A 195 -60.98 -15.09 -32.26
N MET A 196 -61.77 -15.69 -31.35
CA MET A 196 -62.81 -16.68 -31.64
C MET A 196 -64.24 -16.19 -31.36
N ALA A 197 -64.40 -14.89 -31.10
CA ALA A 197 -65.70 -14.21 -30.96
C ALA A 197 -65.90 -13.23 -32.12
#